data_AF-R7UJK6-F1
#
_entry.id   AF-R7UJK6-F1
#
_cell.length_a   1.000
_cell.length_b   1.000
_cell.length_c   1.000
_cell.angle_alpha   90.00
_cell.angle_beta   90.00
_cell.angle_gamma   90.00
#
_symmetry.space_group_name_H-M   'P 1'
#
loop_
_entity.id
_entity.type
_entity.pdbx_description
1 polymer ?
#
loop_
_entity_poly.entity_id
_entity_poly.type
_entity_poly.pdbx_seq_one_letter_code
_entity_poly.pdbx_strand_id
1 'polypeptide(L)'
;RPEFATIISKIQESGLPVISIDVPSGWEVEKGNPEGIQPEMLISLTAPKLCAKQFFGKHHYLGGRFVPPDLAKKYELSLPPYPGSEPCVELPPPCPPPEDNKDEKVKGQLIKVFIS
;
A
#
# COMPACT_ATOMS: atom_id res chain seq x y z
N ARG A 1 -13.58 -4.37 17.28
CA ARG A 1 -14.51 -5.19 18.09
C ARG A 1 -13.76 -6.45 18.53
N PRO A 2 -13.97 -6.97 19.75
CA PRO A 2 -13.15 -8.03 20.33
C PRO A 2 -13.09 -9.33 19.49
N GLU A 3 -14.14 -9.63 18.73
CA GLU A 3 -14.22 -10.82 17.87
C GLU A 3 -13.13 -10.86 16.78
N PHE A 4 -12.65 -9.70 16.31
CA PHE A 4 -11.59 -9.64 15.30
C PHE A 4 -10.19 -9.64 15.91
N ALA A 5 -10.04 -9.19 17.16
CA ALA A 5 -8.73 -9.11 17.81
C ALA A 5 -8.07 -10.50 17.89
N THR A 6 -8.83 -11.52 18.28
CA THR A 6 -8.34 -12.91 18.34
C THR A 6 -7.92 -13.44 16.96
N ILE A 7 -8.63 -13.07 15.89
CA ILE A 7 -8.30 -13.50 14.53
C ILE A 7 -6.99 -12.84 14.08
N ILE A 8 -6.85 -11.53 14.31
CA ILE A 8 -5.65 -10.77 13.96
C ILE A 8 -4.42 -11.33 14.69
N SER A 9 -4.52 -11.60 15.99
CA SER A 9 -3.44 -12.22 16.77
C SER A 9 -3.03 -13.58 16.20
N LYS A 10 -4.00 -14.45 15.87
CA LYS A 10 -3.72 -15.76 15.26
C LYS A 10 -3.05 -15.65 13.90
N ILE A 11 -3.41 -14.65 13.09
CA ILE A 11 -2.76 -14.39 11.80
C ILE A 11 -1.29 -13.99 12.02
N GLN A 12 -1.03 -13.07 12.97
CA GLN A 12 0.34 -12.65 13.31
C GLN A 12 1.19 -13.82 13.84
N GLU A 13 0.60 -14.69 14.66
CA GLU A 13 1.28 -15.87 15.24
C GLU A 13 1.49 -17.01 14.24
N SER A 14 0.75 -17.04 13.12
CA SER A 14 0.77 -18.16 12.18
C SER A 14 2.12 -18.40 11.50
N GLY A 15 2.96 -17.37 11.39
CA GLY A 15 4.22 -17.41 10.64
C GLY A 15 4.06 -17.59 9.13
N LEU A 16 2.82 -17.58 8.61
CA LEU A 16 2.54 -17.72 7.18
C LEU A 16 2.56 -16.35 6.49
N PRO A 17 2.93 -16.27 5.20
CA PRO A 17 2.80 -15.04 4.43
C PRO A 17 1.36 -14.53 4.41
N VAL A 18 1.18 -13.26 4.74
CA VAL A 18 -0.14 -12.61 4.74
C VAL A 18 -0.26 -11.68 3.53
N ILE A 19 -1.41 -11.74 2.86
CA ILE A 19 -1.77 -10.83 1.78
C ILE A 19 -2.90 -9.93 2.29
N SER A 20 -2.68 -8.61 2.26
CA SER A 20 -3.69 -7.62 2.62
C SER A 20 -4.34 -7.03 1.38
N ILE A 21 -5.67 -6.94 1.40
CA ILE A 21 -6.45 -6.28 0.35
C ILE A 21 -6.77 -4.86 0.83
N ASP A 22 -6.38 -3.89 0.01
CA ASP A 22 -6.51 -2.46 0.16
C ASP A 22 -5.72 -1.81 1.32
N VAL A 23 -6.05 -2.20 2.56
CA VAL A 23 -5.42 -1.72 3.79
C VAL A 23 -5.20 -2.92 4.72
N PRO A 24 -4.01 -3.10 5.31
CA PRO A 24 -3.81 -4.17 6.27
C PRO A 24 -4.77 -4.04 7.45
N SER A 25 -5.40 -5.15 7.84
CA SER A 25 -6.43 -5.12 8.87
C SER A 25 -5.86 -4.63 10.20
N GLY A 26 -6.52 -3.62 10.80
CA GLY A 26 -6.07 -2.97 12.03
C GLY A 26 -5.09 -1.81 11.85
N TRP A 27 -4.74 -1.45 10.62
CA TRP A 27 -3.98 -0.23 10.33
C TRP A 27 -4.88 1.01 10.32
N GLU A 28 -4.37 2.15 10.79
CA GLU A 28 -4.98 3.44 10.48
C GLU A 28 -4.74 3.75 8.99
N VAL A 29 -5.78 4.16 8.27
CA VAL A 29 -5.75 4.37 6.81
C VAL A 29 -4.69 5.39 6.37
N GLU A 30 -4.32 6.32 7.25
CA GLU A 30 -3.31 7.35 6.95
C GLU A 30 -1.95 7.06 7.58
N LYS A 31 -1.95 6.79 8.89
CA LYS A 31 -0.71 6.67 9.67
C LYS A 31 -0.16 5.24 9.74
N GLY A 32 -0.88 4.25 9.21
CA GLY A 32 -0.53 2.84 9.31
C GLY A 32 -0.58 2.30 10.74
N ASN A 33 0.09 1.18 10.98
CA ASN A 33 0.23 0.58 12.32
C ASN A 33 1.45 -0.36 12.37
N PRO A 34 2.61 0.10 12.89
CA PRO A 34 3.82 -0.72 12.99
C PRO A 34 3.67 -1.97 13.86
N GLU A 35 2.76 -1.98 14.82
CA GLU A 35 2.50 -3.11 15.72
C GLU A 35 1.40 -4.05 15.18
N GLY A 36 0.76 -3.66 14.07
CA GLY A 36 -0.28 -4.43 13.41
C GLY A 36 0.26 -5.60 12.59
N ILE A 37 -0.63 -6.19 11.78
CA ILE A 37 -0.23 -7.21 10.81
C ILE A 37 0.78 -6.60 9.85
N GLN A 38 1.88 -7.33 9.60
CA GLN A 38 2.89 -6.99 8.61
C GLN A 38 2.73 -7.93 7.42
N PRO A 39 1.93 -7.57 6.41
CA PRO A 39 1.71 -8.45 5.27
C PRO A 39 2.97 -8.57 4.39
N GLU A 40 3.17 -9.72 3.78
CA GLU A 40 4.21 -9.92 2.76
C GLU A 40 3.79 -9.26 1.44
N MET A 41 2.48 -9.18 1.17
CA MET A 41 1.91 -8.55 -0.02
C MET A 41 0.75 -7.62 0.31
N LEU A 42 0.71 -6.46 -0.34
CA LEU A 42 -0.40 -5.52 -0.31
C LEU A 42 -1.01 -5.34 -1.71
N ILE A 43 -2.33 -5.41 -1.82
CA ILE A 43 -3.07 -5.12 -3.06
C ILE A 43 -3.91 -3.88 -2.85
N SER A 44 -3.40 -2.70 -3.23
CA SER A 44 -4.17 -1.46 -3.18
C SER A 44 -5.26 -1.45 -4.26
N LEU A 45 -6.46 -0.95 -3.93
CA LEU A 45 -7.56 -0.84 -4.87
C LEU A 45 -7.79 0.61 -5.29
N THR A 46 -7.98 0.84 -6.59
CA THR A 46 -8.19 2.16 -7.22
C THR A 46 -6.94 3.04 -7.19
N ALA A 47 -6.39 3.30 -6.00
CA ALA A 47 -5.13 3.97 -5.76
C ALA A 47 -4.60 3.57 -4.36
N PRO A 48 -3.26 3.55 -4.15
CA PRO A 48 -2.68 3.29 -2.83
C PRO A 48 -3.07 4.34 -1.79
N LYS A 49 -3.39 3.89 -0.58
CA LYS A 49 -3.71 4.77 0.56
C LYS A 49 -2.43 5.27 1.21
N LEU A 50 -2.53 6.33 2.03
CA LEU A 50 -1.37 6.93 2.70
C LEU A 50 -0.65 5.92 3.62
N CYS A 51 -1.37 5.03 4.29
CA CYS A 51 -0.77 3.97 5.11
C CYS A 51 0.16 3.04 4.31
N ALA A 52 -0.02 2.90 2.99
CA ALA A 52 0.85 2.07 2.16
C ALA A 52 2.30 2.59 2.11
N LYS A 53 2.55 3.84 2.54
CA LYS A 53 3.93 4.36 2.75
C LYS A 53 4.68 3.64 3.87
N GLN A 54 3.97 2.99 4.79
CA GLN A 54 4.55 2.18 5.86
C GLN A 54 4.55 0.69 5.53
N PHE A 55 4.12 0.31 4.33
CA PHE A 55 4.24 -1.08 3.87
C PHE A 55 5.69 -1.34 3.47
N PHE A 56 6.30 -2.35 4.08
CA PHE A 56 7.67 -2.80 3.80
C PHE A 56 7.73 -4.28 3.39
N GLY A 57 6.61 -4.84 2.94
CA GLY A 57 6.54 -6.21 2.43
C GLY A 57 7.21 -6.36 1.06
N LYS A 58 7.19 -7.58 0.52
CA LYS A 58 7.89 -7.95 -0.72
C LYS A 58 7.16 -7.48 -1.98
N HIS A 59 5.83 -7.49 -1.96
CA HIS A 59 5.03 -7.26 -3.16
C HIS A 59 3.94 -6.22 -2.91
N HIS A 60 3.89 -5.17 -3.74
CA HIS A 60 2.81 -4.19 -3.72
C HIS A 60 2.14 -4.15 -5.09
N TYR A 61 0.88 -4.57 -5.17
CA TYR A 61 0.10 -4.51 -6.40
C TYR A 61 -0.94 -3.40 -6.32
N LEU A 62 -1.21 -2.78 -7.46
CA LEU A 62 -2.37 -1.94 -7.69
C LEU A 62 -3.38 -2.72 -8.53
N GLY A 63 -4.58 -2.89 -8.00
CA GLY A 63 -5.74 -3.41 -8.72
C GLY A 63 -6.83 -2.36 -8.88
N GLY A 64 -7.91 -2.74 -9.56
CA GLY A 64 -9.05 -1.86 -9.78
C GLY A 64 -8.90 -1.01 -11.05
N ARG A 65 -8.62 -1.67 -12.18
CA ARG A 65 -8.53 -1.06 -13.51
C ARG A 65 -9.91 -0.66 -14.07
N PHE A 66 -10.60 0.24 -13.37
CA PHE A 66 -11.91 0.77 -13.77
C PHE A 66 -12.01 2.29 -13.61
N VAL A 67 -10.91 2.97 -13.24
CA VAL A 67 -10.87 4.43 -13.06
C VAL A 67 -10.87 5.12 -14.43
N PRO A 68 -11.89 5.92 -14.77
CA PRO A 68 -11.88 6.70 -16.01
C PRO A 68 -10.76 7.76 -16.01
N PRO A 69 -10.16 8.08 -17.17
CA PRO A 69 -9.09 9.08 -17.25
C PRO A 69 -9.46 10.45 -16.68
N ASP A 70 -10.69 10.90 -16.88
CA ASP A 70 -11.18 12.19 -16.34
C ASP A 70 -11.23 12.18 -14.82
N LEU A 71 -11.58 11.03 -14.21
CA LEU A 71 -11.59 10.88 -12.77
C LEU A 71 -10.18 10.86 -12.21
N ALA A 72 -9.26 10.13 -12.86
CA ALA A 72 -7.85 10.14 -12.49
C ALA A 72 -7.27 11.56 -12.54
N LYS A 73 -7.57 12.33 -13.59
CA LYS A 73 -7.15 13.72 -13.73
C LYS A 73 -7.75 14.63 -12.65
N LYS A 74 -9.06 14.49 -12.38
CA LYS A 74 -9.78 15.31 -11.39
C LYS A 74 -9.21 15.15 -9.98
N TYR A 75 -8.79 13.95 -9.62
CA TYR A 75 -8.22 13.63 -8.30
C TYR A 75 -6.70 13.53 -8.31
N GLU A 76 -6.04 13.98 -9.37
CA GLU A 76 -4.57 13.95 -9.54
C GLU A 76 -3.94 12.57 -9.28
N LEU A 77 -4.68 11.50 -9.60
CA LEU A 77 -4.23 10.13 -9.45
C LEU A 77 -3.18 9.80 -10.51
N SER A 78 -1.92 9.70 -10.07
CA SER A 78 -0.81 9.25 -10.92
C SER A 78 -0.80 7.71 -11.02
N LEU A 79 -1.78 7.14 -11.73
CA LEU A 79 -1.92 5.69 -11.89
C LEU A 79 -0.91 5.14 -12.92
N PRO A 80 -0.19 4.05 -12.62
CA PRO A 80 0.70 3.40 -13.58
C PRO A 80 -0.10 2.73 -14.71
N PRO A 81 0.52 2.53 -15.89
CA PRO A 81 -0.09 1.77 -16.97
C PRO A 81 -0.21 0.29 -16.59
N TYR A 82 -1.38 -0.30 -16.84
CA TYR A 82 -1.60 -1.73 -16.69
C TYR A 82 -1.09 -2.47 -17.93
N PRO A 83 -0.26 -3.53 -17.79
CA PRO A 83 0.22 -4.31 -18.93
C PRO A 83 -0.93 -4.95 -19.70
N GLY A 84 -1.00 -4.75 -21.03
CA GLY A 84 -2.00 -5.40 -21.89
C GLY A 84 -3.43 -5.30 -21.34
N SER A 85 -4.05 -6.45 -21.10
CA SER A 85 -5.39 -6.61 -20.49
C SER A 85 -5.36 -7.00 -19.00
N GLU A 86 -4.20 -6.92 -18.34
CA GLU A 86 -4.06 -7.33 -16.94
C GLU A 86 -4.95 -6.47 -16.02
N PRO A 87 -5.57 -7.09 -14.99
CA PRO A 87 -6.43 -6.40 -14.03
C PRO A 87 -5.65 -5.74 -12.89
N CYS A 88 -4.35 -6.04 -12.77
CA CYS A 88 -3.44 -5.51 -11.76
C CYS A 88 -2.08 -5.14 -12.37
N VAL A 89 -1.30 -4.36 -11.63
CA VAL A 89 0.08 -4.00 -11.96
C VAL A 89 0.90 -3.97 -10.68
N GLU A 90 2.11 -4.53 -10.73
CA GLU A 90 3.05 -4.46 -9.62
C GLU A 90 3.64 -3.05 -9.53
N LEU A 91 3.60 -2.48 -8.34
CA LEU A 91 4.19 -1.18 -8.03
C LEU A 91 5.67 -1.34 -7.70
N PRO A 92 6.48 -0.29 -7.91
CA PRO A 92 7.86 -0.29 -7.46
C PRO A 92 7.96 -0.61 -5.96
N PRO A 93 9.04 -1.26 -5.51
CA PRO A 93 9.22 -1.57 -4.10
C PRO A 93 9.13 -0.29 -3.26
N PRO A 94 8.53 -0.36 -2.06
CA PRO A 94 8.49 0.78 -1.16
C PRO A 94 9.91 1.25 -0.87
N CYS A 95 10.14 2.57 -0.83
CA CYS A 95 11.44 3.11 -0.46
C CYS A 95 11.86 2.49 0.89
N PRO A 96 13.10 1.98 1.02
CA PRO A 96 13.58 1.48 2.30
C PRO A 96 13.45 2.59 3.35
N PRO A 97 13.22 2.23 4.64
CA PRO A 97 13.22 3.22 5.70
C PRO A 97 14.53 4.01 5.65
N PRO A 98 14.50 5.33 5.86
CA PRO A 98 15.71 6.13 5.83
C PRO A 98 16.71 5.57 6.83
N GLU A 99 17.87 5.12 6.35
CA GLU A 99 19.04 4.90 7.20
C GLU A 99 19.37 6.25 7.85
N ASP A 100 19.73 6.24 9.15
CA ASP A 100 20.16 7.43 9.90
C ASP A 100 21.39 8.06 9.24
N ASN A 101 21.17 8.85 8.19
CA ASN A 101 22.19 9.68 7.58
C ASN A 101 21.57 11.02 7.23
N LYS A 102 21.92 12.01 8.05
CA LYS A 102 21.72 13.41 7.76
C LYS A 102 22.60 13.74 6.57
N ASP A 103 22.06 13.70 5.36
CA ASP A 103 22.34 14.68 4.30
C ASP A 103 21.64 14.31 2.99
N GLU A 104 20.95 15.32 2.46
CA GLU A 104 20.84 15.64 1.04
C GLU A 104 19.98 14.75 0.10
N LYS A 105 18.70 15.13 0.01
CA LYS A 105 18.15 15.72 -1.23
C LYS A 105 18.42 14.95 -2.54
N VAL A 106 17.95 13.70 -2.66
CA VAL A 106 17.83 13.03 -3.97
C VAL A 106 16.43 12.44 -4.17
N LYS A 107 15.66 13.15 -5.00
CA LYS A 107 14.56 12.66 -5.86
C LYS A 107 13.40 11.94 -5.16
N GLY A 108 12.54 12.75 -4.54
CA GLY A 108 11.12 12.44 -4.41
C GLY A 108 10.46 12.37 -5.78
N GLN A 109 10.60 11.24 -6.48
CA GLN A 109 9.87 10.95 -7.71
C GLN A 109 8.54 10.28 -7.36
N LEU A 110 7.62 11.15 -6.96
CA LEU A 110 6.20 11.10 -7.31
C LEU A 110 5.45 9.79 -7.02
N ILE A 111 5.22 9.50 -5.73
CA ILE A 111 3.93 8.95 -5.30
C ILE A 111 3.16 10.09 -4.63
N LYS A 112 2.72 11.06 -5.45
CA LYS A 112 1.62 11.94 -5.07
C LYS A 112 0.33 11.16 -5.31
N VAL A 113 -0.03 10.31 -4.35
CA VAL A 113 -1.42 9.90 -4.16
C VAL A 113 -1.85 10.61 -2.88
N PHE A 114 -2.19 11.89 -3.03
CA PHE A 114 -2.93 12.64 -2.04
C PHE A 114 -4.40 12.45 -2.40
N ILE A 115 -5.15 11.77 -1.54
CA ILE A 115 -6.60 11.93 -1.51
C ILE A 115 -6.85 12.79 -0.28
N SER A 116 -7.46 13.96 -0.50
CA SER A 116 -7.93 14.91 0.51
C SER A 116 -8.96 14.28 1.45
#